data_AF-A0A2C9KL22-F1
#
_entry.id   AF-A0A2C9KL22-F1
#
_cell.length_a   1.000
_cell.length_b   1.000
_cell.length_c   1.000
_cell.angle_alpha   90.00
_cell.angle_beta   90.00
_cell.angle_gamma   90.00
#
_symmetry.space_group_name_H-M   'P 1'
#
loop_
_entity.id
_entity.type
_entity.pdbx_description
1 polymer ?
#
loop_
_entity_poly.entity_id
_entity_poly.type
_entity_poly.pdbx_seq_one_letter_code
_entity_poly.pdbx_strand_id
1 'polypeptide(L)'
;IVVSLVNGRPNAHNFSYADDLQEWTRATDIQLRLLRTKTLHAHLMAKVREDPTVTRRYYYSIKDISIGGRCVCNGHAVSCDVRDPDTNRLLCGCIHNTCGAQCDRCCPGFTQKKWRRALVDQPFQCEPCECFGHTAECIYDENVDRNRQSLDIYGKYEGGGVCQNCRDNTMGVNCEKCVSGYYRPYDVPRNATDACRPCECDLKVSTGECEEGSGRCLCRPEYTGELCDR
;
A
#
# COMPACT_ATOMS: atom_id res chain seq x y z
N ILE A 1 -29.01 17.83 -21.65
CA ILE A 1 -28.23 16.74 -22.29
C ILE A 1 -27.82 15.81 -21.16
N VAL A 2 -28.07 14.51 -21.27
CA VAL A 2 -27.67 13.53 -20.26
C VAL A 2 -26.69 12.57 -20.91
N VAL A 3 -25.51 12.41 -20.31
CA VAL A 3 -24.47 11.49 -20.78
C VAL A 3 -24.19 10.52 -19.65
N SER A 4 -24.39 9.22 -19.91
CA SER A 4 -23.95 8.16 -18.99
C SER A 4 -22.66 7.55 -19.52
N LEU A 5 -21.63 7.50 -18.68
CA LEU A 5 -20.35 6.88 -19.04
C LEU A 5 -20.37 5.36 -18.85
N VAL A 6 -21.36 4.81 -18.13
CA VAL A 6 -21.43 3.38 -17.76
C VAL A 6 -22.51 2.64 -18.56
N ASN A 7 -23.69 3.25 -18.75
CA ASN A 7 -24.83 2.54 -19.35
C ASN A 7 -24.54 2.16 -20.80
N GLY A 8 -24.88 0.91 -21.17
CA GLY A 8 -24.68 0.39 -22.52
C GLY A 8 -23.24 -0.05 -22.85
N ARG A 9 -22.33 -0.07 -21.86
CA ARG A 9 -20.97 -0.62 -22.02
C ARG A 9 -20.88 -2.07 -21.55
N PRO A 10 -19.98 -2.88 -22.15
CA PRO A 10 -19.65 -4.20 -21.64
C PRO A 10 -19.27 -4.15 -20.15
N ASN A 11 -19.68 -5.16 -19.38
CA ASN A 11 -19.41 -5.28 -17.95
C ASN A 11 -19.95 -4.15 -17.05
N ALA A 12 -20.90 -3.32 -17.54
CA ALA A 12 -21.57 -2.31 -16.72
C ALA A 12 -22.24 -2.90 -15.46
N HIS A 13 -22.80 -4.11 -15.56
CA HIS A 13 -23.41 -4.82 -14.44
C HIS A 13 -22.40 -5.34 -13.41
N ASN A 14 -21.12 -5.48 -13.80
CA ASN A 14 -20.05 -5.93 -12.93
C ASN A 14 -18.90 -4.90 -12.87
N PHE A 15 -19.27 -3.63 -12.65
CA PHE A 15 -18.35 -2.51 -12.68
C PHE A 15 -17.15 -2.70 -11.74
N SER A 16 -17.36 -3.32 -10.56
CA SER A 16 -16.32 -3.59 -9.57
C SER A 16 -15.15 -4.43 -10.09
N TYR A 17 -15.38 -5.26 -11.12
CA TYR A 17 -14.39 -6.14 -11.73
C TYR A 17 -13.89 -5.64 -13.10
N ALA A 18 -14.51 -4.60 -13.65
CA ALA A 18 -14.20 -4.09 -14.98
C ALA A 18 -13.13 -2.98 -14.91
N ASP A 19 -11.86 -3.36 -14.88
CA ASP A 19 -10.73 -2.43 -14.74
C ASP A 19 -10.71 -1.38 -15.84
N ASP A 20 -10.89 -1.80 -17.10
CA ASP A 20 -10.96 -0.88 -18.25
C ASP A 20 -12.09 0.15 -18.13
N LEU A 21 -13.24 -0.26 -17.58
CA LEU A 21 -14.41 0.62 -17.42
C LEU A 21 -14.23 1.57 -16.23
N GLN A 22 -13.59 1.12 -15.16
CA GLN A 22 -13.21 1.97 -14.04
C GLN A 22 -12.19 3.03 -14.47
N GLU A 23 -11.19 2.64 -15.25
CA GLU A 23 -10.21 3.57 -15.80
C GLU A 23 -10.87 4.56 -16.77
N TRP A 24 -11.73 4.08 -17.68
CA TRP A 24 -12.45 4.92 -18.63
C TRP A 24 -13.35 5.97 -17.96
N THR A 25 -13.95 5.64 -16.82
CA THR A 25 -14.87 6.56 -16.10
C THR A 25 -14.15 7.50 -15.13
N ARG A 26 -12.84 7.31 -14.94
CA ARG A 26 -12.03 8.14 -14.05
C ARG A 26 -11.77 9.51 -14.69
N ALA A 27 -12.00 10.57 -13.92
CA ALA A 27 -11.71 11.93 -14.33
C ALA A 27 -11.31 12.78 -13.12
N THR A 28 -10.38 13.72 -13.34
CA THR A 28 -10.07 14.81 -12.39
C THR A 28 -10.69 16.12 -12.85
N ASP A 29 -10.72 16.34 -14.17
CA ASP A 29 -11.13 17.58 -14.80
C ASP A 29 -12.10 17.27 -15.96
N ILE A 30 -13.17 18.05 -16.08
CA ILE A 30 -14.17 17.90 -17.14
C ILE A 30 -14.24 19.20 -17.93
N GLN A 31 -13.93 19.11 -19.22
CA GLN A 31 -13.99 20.24 -20.14
C GLN A 31 -15.19 20.09 -21.08
N LEU A 32 -16.10 21.07 -21.04
CA LEU A 32 -17.22 21.15 -21.97
C LEU A 32 -16.88 22.12 -23.11
N ARG A 33 -16.78 21.61 -24.33
CA ARG A 33 -16.50 22.42 -25.53
C ARG A 33 -17.73 22.51 -26.43
N LEU A 34 -18.32 23.71 -26.51
CA LEU A 34 -19.50 23.99 -27.34
C LEU A 34 -19.05 24.40 -28.74
N LEU A 35 -19.28 23.54 -29.74
CA LEU A 35 -18.69 23.70 -31.08
C LEU A 35 -19.51 24.54 -32.05
N ARG A 36 -20.85 24.41 -32.03
CA ARG A 36 -21.74 25.13 -32.97
C ARG A 36 -23.12 25.39 -32.38
N THR A 37 -23.68 26.57 -32.63
CA THR A 37 -25.07 26.92 -32.28
C THR A 37 -26.02 26.43 -33.37
N LYS A 38 -27.19 25.92 -33.00
CA LYS A 38 -28.21 25.54 -33.99
C LYS A 38 -28.86 26.79 -34.58
N THR A 39 -28.35 27.24 -35.72
CA THR A 39 -29.00 28.27 -36.54
C THR A 39 -29.96 27.56 -37.49
N LEU A 40 -31.27 27.73 -37.33
CA LEU A 40 -32.33 27.19 -38.21
C LEU A 40 -32.15 27.71 -39.66
N HIS A 41 -31.13 27.26 -40.39
CA HIS A 41 -30.65 27.75 -41.69
C HIS A 41 -30.22 29.23 -41.78
N ALA A 42 -30.37 30.03 -40.70
CA ALA A 42 -29.99 31.44 -40.64
C ALA A 42 -28.47 31.72 -40.78
N HIS A 43 -27.60 30.70 -40.67
CA HIS A 43 -26.16 30.83 -40.95
C HIS A 43 -25.89 31.32 -42.38
N LEU A 44 -26.78 31.00 -43.33
CA LEU A 44 -26.71 31.48 -44.71
C LEU A 44 -27.04 32.98 -44.83
N MET A 45 -27.85 33.55 -43.93
CA MET A 45 -28.19 34.98 -43.92
C MET A 45 -27.16 35.81 -43.13
N ALA A 46 -26.67 35.29 -42.00
CA ALA A 46 -25.69 35.98 -41.14
C ALA A 46 -24.26 36.01 -41.70
N LYS A 47 -23.91 35.11 -42.64
CA LYS A 47 -22.59 35.11 -43.31
C LYS A 47 -22.54 36.03 -44.53
N VAL A 48 -23.71 36.39 -45.09
CA VAL A 48 -23.85 37.31 -46.24
C VAL A 48 -23.93 38.77 -45.78
N ARG A 49 -24.43 39.02 -44.57
CA ARG A 49 -24.37 40.30 -43.87
C ARG A 49 -24.05 40.02 -42.41
N GLU A 50 -22.91 40.50 -41.92
CA GLU A 50 -22.51 40.49 -40.50
C GLU A 50 -23.46 41.38 -39.67
N ASP A 51 -24.76 41.08 -39.69
CA ASP A 51 -25.78 41.86 -39.00
C ASP A 51 -25.75 41.52 -37.50
N PRO A 52 -25.35 42.46 -36.63
CA PRO A 52 -25.23 42.23 -35.19
C PRO A 52 -26.59 41.93 -34.52
N THR A 53 -27.70 42.28 -35.15
CA THR A 53 -29.06 42.03 -34.63
C THR A 53 -29.46 40.56 -34.75
N VAL A 54 -28.86 39.83 -35.70
CA VAL A 54 -29.08 38.39 -35.95
C VAL A 54 -28.09 37.55 -35.16
N THR A 55 -26.81 37.92 -35.14
CA THR A 55 -25.75 37.17 -34.44
C THR A 55 -25.90 37.22 -32.91
N ARG A 56 -26.40 38.33 -32.33
CA ARG A 56 -26.69 38.46 -30.89
C ARG A 56 -27.76 37.48 -30.38
N ARG A 57 -28.54 36.85 -31.25
CA ARG A 57 -29.57 35.87 -30.88
C ARG A 57 -29.03 34.45 -30.73
N TYR A 58 -27.80 34.20 -31.18
CA TYR A 58 -27.16 32.88 -31.14
C TYR A 58 -26.07 32.85 -30.08
N TYR A 59 -26.46 32.50 -28.86
CA TYR A 59 -25.54 32.30 -27.74
C TYR A 59 -25.84 30.97 -27.07
N TYR A 60 -24.87 30.47 -26.31
CA TYR A 60 -25.08 29.35 -25.41
C TYR A 60 -25.55 29.89 -24.07
N SER A 61 -26.60 29.29 -23.53
CA SER A 61 -27.02 29.50 -22.16
C SER A 61 -27.18 28.13 -21.50
N ILE A 62 -26.56 27.98 -20.34
CA ILE A 62 -26.61 26.76 -19.54
C ILE A 62 -27.23 27.13 -18.21
N LYS A 63 -28.37 26.49 -17.90
CA LYS A 63 -29.05 26.73 -16.62
C LYS A 63 -28.35 26.03 -15.46
N ASP A 64 -27.92 24.79 -15.67
CA ASP A 64 -27.34 23.93 -14.64
C ASP A 64 -26.41 22.90 -15.26
N ILE A 65 -25.36 22.53 -14.51
CA ILE A 65 -24.43 21.44 -14.84
C ILE A 65 -24.34 20.56 -13.60
N SER A 66 -24.78 19.31 -13.73
CA SER A 66 -24.63 18.29 -12.70
C SER A 66 -23.74 17.17 -13.22
N ILE A 67 -22.68 16.88 -12.48
CA ILE A 67 -21.72 15.80 -12.77
C ILE A 67 -21.80 14.82 -11.60
N GLY A 68 -22.47 13.70 -11.84
CA GLY A 68 -22.55 12.61 -10.87
C GLY A 68 -21.28 11.76 -10.90
N GLY A 69 -20.74 11.44 -9.72
CA GLY A 69 -19.57 10.59 -9.58
C GLY A 69 -19.34 10.14 -8.14
N ARG A 70 -18.29 9.36 -7.95
CA ARG A 70 -17.79 8.96 -6.63
C ARG A 70 -16.28 9.14 -6.58
N CYS A 71 -15.74 9.43 -5.41
CA CYS A 71 -14.30 9.45 -5.22
C CYS A 71 -13.71 8.05 -5.42
N VAL A 72 -12.50 8.01 -5.98
CA VAL A 72 -11.76 6.77 -6.21
C VAL A 72 -10.93 6.47 -4.97
N CYS A 73 -11.48 5.64 -4.08
CA CYS A 73 -10.81 5.22 -2.83
C CYS A 73 -10.53 3.71 -2.78
N ASN A 74 -10.60 3.03 -3.94
CA ASN A 74 -10.30 1.59 -4.09
C ASN A 74 -11.06 0.63 -3.13
N GLY A 75 -12.22 1.05 -2.63
CA GLY A 75 -13.01 0.28 -1.66
C GLY A 75 -12.51 0.38 -0.21
N HIS A 76 -11.53 1.24 0.07
CA HIS A 76 -10.94 1.43 1.39
C HIS A 76 -11.27 2.79 2.02
N ALA A 77 -12.38 3.42 1.64
CA ALA A 77 -12.91 4.59 2.35
C ALA A 77 -14.43 4.69 2.20
N VAL A 78 -15.08 5.27 3.21
CA VAL A 78 -16.52 5.57 3.19
C VAL A 78 -16.78 7.00 2.69
N SER A 79 -15.83 7.92 2.92
CA SER A 79 -15.92 9.32 2.54
C SER A 79 -14.61 9.84 1.93
N CYS A 80 -14.70 11.00 1.28
CA CYS A 80 -13.58 11.73 0.67
C CYS A 80 -13.71 13.23 0.93
N ASP A 81 -13.81 13.60 2.20
CA ASP A 81 -14.04 14.97 2.67
C ASP A 81 -12.80 15.60 3.30
N VAL A 82 -11.69 14.85 3.40
CA VAL A 82 -10.40 15.34 3.89
C VAL A 82 -9.79 16.26 2.86
N ARG A 83 -9.46 17.50 3.22
CA ARG A 83 -8.89 18.47 2.28
C ARG A 83 -7.37 18.52 2.39
N ASP A 84 -6.70 18.30 1.27
CA ASP A 84 -5.26 18.45 1.13
C ASP A 84 -4.87 19.94 1.27
N PRO A 85 -4.02 20.32 2.24
CA PRO A 85 -3.58 21.70 2.42
C PRO A 85 -2.85 22.28 1.20
N ASP A 86 -2.13 21.45 0.46
CA ASP A 86 -1.23 21.91 -0.60
C ASP A 86 -1.95 22.00 -1.96
N THR A 87 -2.76 20.99 -2.28
CA THR A 87 -3.42 20.90 -3.60
C THR A 87 -4.88 21.34 -3.57
N ASN A 88 -5.45 21.57 -2.39
CA ASN A 88 -6.88 21.84 -2.18
C ASN A 88 -7.81 20.74 -2.74
N ARG A 89 -7.26 19.54 -2.99
CA ARG A 89 -8.02 18.36 -3.44
C ARG A 89 -8.62 17.64 -2.25
N LEU A 90 -9.72 16.95 -2.52
CA LEU A 90 -10.34 16.05 -1.55
C LEU A 90 -9.65 14.68 -1.58
N LEU A 91 -9.22 14.22 -0.42
CA LEU A 91 -8.55 12.95 -0.16
C LEU A 91 -9.54 11.97 0.46
N CYS A 92 -9.31 10.68 0.22
CA CYS A 92 -10.08 9.62 0.85
C CYS A 92 -9.76 9.51 2.36
N GLY A 93 -10.80 9.33 3.17
CA GLY A 93 -10.66 8.94 4.58
C GLY A 93 -10.33 7.46 4.69
N CYS A 94 -9.08 7.10 4.45
CA CYS A 94 -8.67 5.70 4.30
C CYS A 94 -8.88 4.85 5.57
N ILE A 95 -9.39 3.64 5.36
CA ILE A 95 -9.55 2.58 6.36
C ILE A 95 -8.75 1.33 5.94
N HIS A 96 -8.94 0.19 6.61
CA HIS A 96 -8.28 -1.07 6.27
C HIS A 96 -6.74 -0.99 6.25
N ASN A 97 -6.17 -0.09 7.06
CA ASN A 97 -4.73 0.20 7.14
C ASN A 97 -4.10 0.57 5.79
N THR A 98 -4.88 1.25 4.93
CA THR A 98 -4.42 1.80 3.66
C THR A 98 -4.14 3.29 3.77
N CYS A 99 -3.22 3.76 2.95
CA CYS A 99 -2.71 5.12 2.96
C CYS A 99 -2.60 5.65 1.52
N GLY A 100 -2.40 6.96 1.38
CA GLY A 100 -2.36 7.65 0.09
C GLY A 100 -3.67 8.36 -0.23
N ALA A 101 -3.65 9.24 -1.23
CA ALA A 101 -4.80 10.08 -1.57
C ALA A 101 -6.04 9.26 -1.98
N GLN A 102 -5.81 8.07 -2.54
CA GLN A 102 -6.83 7.15 -3.05
C GLN A 102 -6.82 5.81 -2.31
N CYS A 103 -6.14 5.71 -1.17
CA CYS A 103 -5.98 4.46 -0.42
C CYS A 103 -5.33 3.35 -1.27
N ASP A 104 -4.35 3.75 -2.10
CA ASP A 104 -3.71 2.98 -3.17
C ASP A 104 -2.46 2.22 -2.71
N ARG A 105 -2.14 2.26 -1.43
CA ARG A 105 -1.04 1.51 -0.81
C ARG A 105 -1.38 1.12 0.62
N CYS A 106 -0.69 0.11 1.15
CA CYS A 106 -0.69 -0.14 2.58
C CYS A 106 0.06 0.97 3.33
N CYS A 107 -0.36 1.25 4.56
CA CYS A 107 0.35 2.17 5.43
C CYS A 107 1.72 1.61 5.86
N PRO A 108 2.69 2.46 6.22
CA PRO A 108 3.96 2.01 6.78
C PRO A 108 3.74 1.08 7.97
N GLY A 109 4.47 -0.03 8.01
CA GLY A 109 4.32 -1.08 9.04
C GLY A 109 3.19 -2.09 8.77
N PHE A 110 2.32 -1.85 7.78
CA PHE A 110 1.19 -2.72 7.40
C PHE A 110 1.40 -3.44 6.07
N THR A 111 2.64 -3.76 5.74
CA THR A 111 3.02 -4.32 4.44
C THR A 111 3.28 -5.82 4.50
N GLN A 112 2.56 -6.57 5.34
CA GLN A 112 2.70 -8.04 5.39
C GLN A 112 2.27 -8.69 4.07
N LYS A 113 1.23 -8.15 3.42
CA LYS A 113 0.67 -8.67 2.16
C LYS A 113 0.68 -7.60 1.08
N LYS A 114 0.78 -8.02 -0.19
CA LYS A 114 0.68 -7.13 -1.35
C LYS A 114 -0.67 -6.41 -1.32
N TRP A 115 -0.62 -5.07 -1.44
CA TRP A 115 -1.84 -4.27 -1.50
C TRP A 115 -2.74 -4.72 -2.66
N ARG A 116 -4.06 -4.76 -2.41
CA ARG A 116 -5.09 -4.96 -3.43
C ARG A 116 -6.33 -4.16 -3.08
N ARG A 117 -7.09 -3.80 -4.10
CA ARG A 117 -8.39 -3.15 -3.91
C ARG A 117 -9.36 -4.06 -3.14
N ALA A 118 -10.25 -3.44 -2.37
CA ALA A 118 -11.37 -4.14 -1.75
C ALA A 118 -12.55 -4.28 -2.74
N LEU A 119 -12.94 -5.53 -2.97
CA LEU A 119 -14.13 -5.87 -3.76
C LEU A 119 -15.28 -6.24 -2.81
N VAL A 120 -16.51 -6.23 -3.34
CA VAL A 120 -17.74 -6.49 -2.55
C VAL A 120 -17.70 -7.87 -1.87
N ASP A 121 -17.16 -8.86 -2.56
CA ASP A 121 -17.05 -10.26 -2.14
C ASP A 121 -15.63 -10.66 -1.73
N GLN A 122 -14.64 -9.79 -1.95
CA GLN A 122 -13.24 -10.04 -1.59
C GLN A 122 -12.67 -8.84 -0.83
N PRO A 123 -13.05 -8.64 0.45
CA PRO A 123 -12.52 -7.57 1.27
C PRO A 123 -11.00 -7.74 1.41
N PHE A 124 -10.28 -6.63 1.53
CA PHE A 124 -8.85 -6.61 1.78
C PHE A 124 -8.52 -5.61 2.86
N GLN A 125 -7.65 -6.02 3.77
CA GLN A 125 -7.05 -5.17 4.78
C GLN A 125 -5.57 -5.43 4.82
N CYS A 126 -4.79 -4.35 4.87
CA CYS A 126 -3.36 -4.40 5.06
C CYS A 126 -3.07 -4.86 6.49
N GLU A 127 -2.23 -5.89 6.62
CA GLU A 127 -1.87 -6.51 7.89
C GLU A 127 -0.51 -6.00 8.36
N PRO A 128 -0.34 -5.74 9.67
CA PRO A 128 0.95 -5.39 10.25
C PRO A 128 1.95 -6.52 10.07
N CYS A 129 3.22 -6.17 9.89
CA CYS A 129 4.29 -7.16 9.90
C CYS A 129 4.55 -7.69 11.31
N GLU A 130 4.88 -8.97 11.42
CA GLU A 130 5.31 -9.57 12.68
C GLU A 130 6.82 -9.38 12.85
N CYS A 131 7.25 -8.45 13.69
CA CYS A 131 8.67 -8.19 13.94
C CYS A 131 9.08 -8.47 15.39
N PHE A 132 8.26 -9.22 16.14
CA PHE A 132 8.42 -9.53 17.56
C PHE A 132 8.67 -8.30 18.45
N GLY A 133 8.20 -7.12 18.05
CA GLY A 133 8.38 -5.87 18.80
C GLY A 133 9.76 -5.20 18.64
N HIS A 134 10.67 -5.77 17.86
CA HIS A 134 12.01 -5.20 17.63
C HIS A 134 12.02 -4.05 16.62
N THR A 135 10.99 -3.95 15.79
CA THR A 135 10.76 -2.80 14.89
C THR A 135 9.27 -2.73 14.53
N ALA A 136 8.80 -1.54 14.15
CA ALA A 136 7.49 -1.35 13.54
C ALA A 136 7.59 -1.07 12.04
N GLU A 137 8.82 -0.95 11.51
CA GLU A 137 9.10 -0.66 10.12
C GLU A 137 9.28 -1.96 9.35
N CYS A 138 8.58 -2.09 8.23
CA CYS A 138 8.74 -3.20 7.32
C CYS A 138 8.41 -2.78 5.88
N ILE A 139 8.89 -3.58 4.93
CA ILE A 139 8.59 -3.47 3.51
C ILE A 139 8.06 -4.80 2.99
N TYR A 140 7.26 -4.78 1.93
CA TYR A 140 6.83 -6.00 1.26
C TYR A 140 7.87 -6.44 0.21
N ASP A 141 8.26 -7.72 0.24
CA ASP A 141 9.11 -8.38 -0.75
C ASP A 141 8.40 -9.60 -1.37
N GLU A 142 8.27 -9.61 -2.69
CA GLU A 142 7.55 -10.64 -3.45
C GLU A 142 8.28 -12.00 -3.45
N ASN A 143 9.62 -12.01 -3.35
CA ASN A 143 10.37 -13.26 -3.26
C ASN A 143 10.19 -13.90 -1.88
N VAL A 144 10.19 -13.10 -0.81
CA VAL A 144 9.92 -13.57 0.55
C VAL A 144 8.52 -14.16 0.67
N ASP A 145 7.52 -13.53 0.04
CA ASP A 145 6.14 -14.05 -0.03
C ASP A 145 6.09 -15.38 -0.78
N ARG A 146 6.63 -15.42 -2.00
CA ARG A 146 6.66 -16.64 -2.83
C ARG A 146 7.35 -17.80 -2.12
N ASN A 147 8.42 -17.52 -1.38
CA ASN A 147 9.20 -18.52 -0.67
C ASN A 147 8.66 -18.84 0.73
N ARG A 148 7.56 -18.20 1.18
CA ARG A 148 6.96 -18.36 2.52
C ARG A 148 7.98 -18.15 3.65
N GLN A 149 8.69 -17.03 3.59
CA GLN A 149 9.77 -16.71 4.53
C GLN A 149 9.38 -15.69 5.60
N SER A 150 8.27 -14.97 5.41
CA SER A 150 7.75 -14.04 6.41
C SER A 150 6.66 -14.69 7.24
N LEU A 151 6.77 -14.56 8.56
CA LEU A 151 5.72 -14.90 9.52
C LEU A 151 4.70 -13.75 9.62
N ASP A 152 3.42 -14.07 9.63
CA ASP A 152 2.35 -13.12 9.93
C ASP A 152 2.05 -13.06 11.45
N ILE A 153 1.19 -12.12 11.85
CA ILE A 153 0.74 -11.96 13.24
C ILE A 153 -0.09 -13.14 13.79
N TYR A 154 -0.48 -14.08 12.93
CA TYR A 154 -1.21 -15.29 13.30
C TYR A 154 -0.28 -16.51 13.43
N GLY A 155 1.04 -16.31 13.28
CA GLY A 155 2.04 -17.36 13.36
C GLY A 155 2.10 -18.27 12.13
N LYS A 156 1.63 -17.80 10.97
CA LYS A 156 1.69 -18.52 9.69
C LYS A 156 2.74 -17.89 8.78
N TYR A 157 3.43 -18.73 8.02
CA TYR A 157 4.37 -18.27 6.99
C TYR A 157 3.62 -17.86 5.71
N GLU A 158 2.95 -16.71 5.78
CA GLU A 158 2.15 -16.12 4.72
C GLU A 158 2.46 -14.63 4.57
N GLY A 159 2.63 -14.17 3.33
CA GLY A 159 2.99 -12.79 3.03
C GLY A 159 4.50 -12.58 2.90
N GLY A 160 4.87 -11.34 2.59
CA GLY A 160 6.22 -10.93 2.23
C GLY A 160 6.77 -9.80 3.08
N GLY A 161 6.23 -9.58 4.29
CA GLY A 161 6.72 -8.53 5.17
C GLY A 161 8.17 -8.78 5.62
N VAL A 162 9.06 -7.83 5.37
CA VAL A 162 10.46 -7.87 5.79
C VAL A 162 10.72 -6.70 6.74
N CYS A 163 10.98 -7.02 7.99
CA CYS A 163 11.29 -6.06 9.04
C CYS A 163 12.57 -5.29 8.73
N GLN A 164 12.55 -3.99 9.01
CA GLN A 164 13.66 -3.08 8.78
C GLN A 164 14.26 -2.61 10.10
N ASN A 165 15.59 -2.45 10.14
CA ASN A 165 16.29 -1.90 11.30
C ASN A 165 15.96 -2.63 12.62
N CYS A 166 16.06 -3.96 12.63
CA CYS A 166 15.83 -4.77 13.81
C CYS A 166 16.69 -4.28 15.00
N ARG A 167 16.03 -3.96 16.12
CA ARG A 167 16.68 -3.54 17.37
C ARG A 167 17.07 -4.75 18.21
N ASP A 168 17.59 -4.51 19.42
CA ASP A 168 17.81 -5.55 20.44
C ASP A 168 18.77 -6.68 19.98
N ASN A 169 19.72 -6.35 19.10
CA ASN A 169 20.68 -7.30 18.52
C ASN A 169 20.01 -8.46 17.77
N THR A 170 18.84 -8.22 17.18
CA THR A 170 18.10 -9.19 16.37
C THR A 170 18.32 -8.97 14.88
N MET A 171 18.08 -10.02 14.10
CA MET A 171 18.13 -10.03 12.63
C MET A 171 17.17 -11.10 12.08
N GLY A 172 17.04 -11.15 10.75
CA GLY A 172 16.13 -12.05 10.05
C GLY A 172 14.97 -11.31 9.40
N VAL A 173 14.08 -12.06 8.74
CA VAL A 173 12.92 -11.47 8.03
C VAL A 173 11.94 -10.84 9.01
N ASN A 174 11.78 -11.46 10.18
CA ASN A 174 10.86 -11.07 11.24
C ASN A 174 11.61 -10.59 12.50
N CYS A 175 12.92 -10.30 12.40
CA CYS A 175 13.79 -10.07 13.57
C CYS A 175 13.81 -11.26 14.55
N GLU A 176 13.72 -12.48 14.02
CA GLU A 176 13.49 -13.70 14.81
C GLU A 176 14.76 -14.39 15.32
N LYS A 177 15.93 -13.96 14.83
CA LYS A 177 17.27 -14.50 15.14
C LYS A 177 18.15 -13.45 15.80
N CYS A 178 19.21 -13.89 16.46
CA CYS A 178 20.22 -12.98 16.96
C CYS A 178 21.27 -12.66 15.90
N VAL A 179 21.89 -11.49 16.01
CA VAL A 179 23.05 -11.15 15.17
C VAL A 179 24.25 -12.05 15.52
N SER A 180 25.23 -12.18 14.61
CA SER A 180 26.45 -12.96 14.90
C SER A 180 27.16 -12.42 16.15
N GLY A 181 27.63 -13.33 17.01
CA GLY A 181 28.18 -13.02 18.33
C GLY A 181 27.13 -12.81 19.44
N TYR A 182 25.84 -13.03 19.14
CA TYR A 182 24.75 -13.05 20.11
C TYR A 182 23.95 -14.33 19.99
N TYR A 183 23.28 -14.72 21.08
CA TYR A 183 22.39 -15.89 21.13
C TYR A 183 21.15 -15.57 21.96
N ARG A 184 20.06 -16.31 21.72
CA ARG A 184 18.86 -16.25 22.56
C ARG A 184 18.81 -17.44 23.50
N PRO A 185 18.85 -17.25 24.83
CA PRO A 185 18.65 -18.33 25.80
C PRO A 185 17.28 -19.02 25.63
N TYR A 186 17.20 -20.32 25.91
CA TYR A 186 15.97 -21.11 25.70
C TYR A 186 14.73 -20.62 26.47
N ASP A 187 14.93 -19.98 27.62
CA ASP A 187 13.89 -19.46 28.50
C ASP A 187 13.45 -18.02 28.15
N VAL A 188 14.10 -17.38 27.19
CA VAL A 188 13.80 -15.99 26.80
C VAL A 188 12.89 -15.95 25.58
N PRO A 189 11.71 -15.29 25.66
CA PRO A 189 10.79 -15.23 24.53
C PRO A 189 11.32 -14.33 23.42
N ARG A 190 10.84 -14.58 22.19
CA ARG A 190 11.31 -13.85 21.01
C ARG A 190 11.04 -12.35 21.04
N ASN A 191 10.03 -11.90 21.78
CA ASN A 191 9.63 -10.51 21.86
C ASN A 191 10.23 -9.72 23.03
N ALA A 192 11.15 -10.34 23.79
CA ALA A 192 11.85 -9.68 24.88
C ALA A 192 12.85 -8.65 24.32
N THR A 193 12.94 -7.47 24.93
CA THR A 193 13.93 -6.44 24.53
C THR A 193 15.37 -6.86 24.80
N ASP A 194 15.59 -7.86 25.65
CA ASP A 194 16.87 -8.51 25.91
C ASP A 194 16.92 -9.94 25.34
N ALA A 195 16.16 -10.19 24.24
CA ALA A 195 16.09 -11.49 23.59
C ALA A 195 17.46 -12.05 23.20
N CYS A 196 18.40 -11.20 22.79
CA CYS A 196 19.73 -11.59 22.34
C CYS A 196 20.81 -11.11 23.31
N ARG A 197 21.54 -12.06 23.89
CA ARG A 197 22.67 -11.83 24.80
C ARG A 197 24.00 -12.06 24.08
N PRO A 198 25.04 -11.27 24.38
CA PRO A 198 26.35 -11.45 23.75
C PRO A 198 26.96 -12.80 24.15
N CYS A 199 27.69 -13.42 23.22
CA CYS A 199 28.48 -14.60 23.50
C CYS A 199 29.68 -14.22 24.38
N GLU A 200 29.82 -14.83 25.56
CA GLU A 200 30.94 -14.61 26.48
C GLU A 200 32.08 -15.62 26.22
N CYS A 201 32.69 -15.54 25.03
CA CYS A 201 33.67 -16.50 24.56
C CYS A 201 35.09 -15.91 24.45
N ASP A 202 36.12 -16.66 24.87
CA ASP A 202 37.52 -16.26 24.65
C ASP A 202 37.92 -16.51 23.18
N LEU A 203 38.17 -15.41 22.45
CA LEU A 203 38.57 -15.41 21.03
C LEU A 203 39.89 -16.12 20.75
N LYS A 204 40.72 -16.39 21.77
CA LYS A 204 41.97 -17.15 21.61
C LYS A 204 41.71 -18.62 21.28
N VAL A 205 40.67 -19.20 21.89
CA VAL A 205 40.37 -20.65 21.84
C VAL A 205 39.07 -20.97 21.09
N SER A 206 38.20 -19.97 20.91
CA SER A 206 36.93 -20.09 20.21
C SER A 206 36.89 -19.22 18.95
N THR A 207 35.85 -19.40 18.14
CA THR A 207 35.55 -18.54 16.98
C THR A 207 34.95 -17.20 17.39
N GLY A 208 34.54 -17.03 18.65
CA GLY A 208 33.73 -15.89 19.13
C GLY A 208 32.23 -16.05 18.94
N GLU A 209 31.80 -17.11 18.26
CA GLU A 209 30.39 -17.47 18.13
C GLU A 209 29.98 -18.49 19.19
N CYS A 210 28.69 -18.53 19.50
CA CYS A 210 28.12 -19.46 20.46
C CYS A 210 26.84 -20.10 19.96
N GLU A 211 26.52 -21.28 20.51
CA GLU A 211 25.33 -22.06 20.18
C GLU A 211 24.05 -21.34 20.63
N GLU A 212 23.06 -21.29 19.74
CA GLU A 212 21.73 -20.76 20.05
C GLU A 212 21.07 -21.56 21.20
N GLY A 213 20.41 -20.85 22.11
CA GLY A 213 19.76 -21.43 23.29
C GLY A 213 20.68 -21.70 24.47
N SER A 214 21.83 -22.35 24.27
CA SER A 214 22.77 -22.70 25.34
C SER A 214 23.80 -21.62 25.63
N GLY A 215 24.23 -20.86 24.62
CA GLY A 215 25.33 -19.91 24.71
C GLY A 215 26.71 -20.56 24.75
N ARG A 216 26.82 -21.87 24.49
CA ARG A 216 28.10 -22.59 24.51
C ARG A 216 28.99 -22.17 23.35
N CYS A 217 30.24 -21.83 23.64
CA CYS A 217 31.18 -21.31 22.65
C CYS A 217 31.56 -22.38 21.60
N LEU A 218 31.69 -21.95 20.35
CA LEU A 218 32.19 -22.78 19.27
C LEU A 218 33.72 -22.76 19.27
N CYS A 219 34.33 -23.90 19.61
CA CYS A 219 35.77 -24.02 19.70
C CYS A 219 36.44 -23.97 18.32
N ARG A 220 37.67 -23.46 18.28
CA ARG A 220 38.52 -23.60 17.10
C ARG A 220 38.85 -25.07 16.86
N PRO A 221 39.22 -25.47 15.63
CA PRO A 221 39.45 -26.88 15.28
C PRO A 221 40.46 -27.61 16.19
N GLU A 222 41.38 -26.88 16.80
CA GLU A 222 42.43 -27.40 17.69
C GLU A 222 41.98 -27.55 19.16
N TYR A 223 40.80 -27.07 19.52
CA TYR A 223 40.29 -27.02 20.89
C TYR A 223 38.96 -27.78 21.04
N THR A 224 38.71 -28.30 22.23
CA THR A 224 37.48 -28.99 22.62
C THR A 224 37.08 -28.69 24.06
N GLY A 225 35.95 -29.24 24.51
CA GLY A 225 35.36 -28.95 25.82
C GLY A 225 34.36 -27.80 25.80
N GLU A 226 33.55 -27.68 26.86
CA GLU A 226 32.47 -26.67 26.92
C GLU A 226 32.99 -25.23 26.96
N LEU A 227 34.22 -25.05 27.44
CA LEU A 227 34.90 -23.77 27.53
C LEU A 227 36.08 -23.66 26.54
N CYS A 228 36.19 -24.61 25.60
CA CYS A 228 37.30 -24.69 24.63
C CYS A 228 38.67 -24.73 25.31
N ASP A 229 38.77 -25.49 26.39
CA ASP A 229 39.92 -25.53 27.31
C ASP A 229 40.81 -26.78 27.14
N ARG A 230 40.45 -27.69 26.23
CA ARG A 230 41.13 -28.97 26.01
C ARG A 230 41.63 -29.17 24.59
#